data_AF-A0A928IHY2-F1
#
_entry.id   AF-A0A928IHY2-F1
#
_cell.length_a   1.000
_cell.length_b   1.000
_cell.length_c   1.000
_cell.angle_alpha   90.00
_cell.angle_beta   90.00
_cell.angle_gamma   90.00
#
_symmetry.space_group_name_H-M   'P 1'
#
loop_
_entity.id
_entity.type
_entity.pdbx_description
1 polymer ?
#
loop_
_entity_poly.entity_id
_entity_poly.type
_entity_poly.pdbx_seq_one_letter_code
_entity_poly.pdbx_strand_id
1 'polypeptide(L)'
;MDYDFYNPYLLNKPDTIDAEELMATPYAPKNFIVADMLPEGLPLLCGPSKIGKSWFVLQLCLCVALGRMFLGHNIISSDVLYLALEDTFARVKDRVARLTEECPTNLRFAVQAGSLGGELEEQLLNHKTQYPDTKLVVIDTLQKVRGASDPKAGSPTYGKDYRAQERARRISRWRFRIRDRP
;
A
#
# COMPACT_ATOMS: atom_id res chain seq x y z
N MET A 1 24.64 31.85 -41.59
CA MET A 1 24.30 30.45 -41.27
C MET A 1 24.31 30.37 -39.76
N ASP A 2 23.12 30.46 -39.17
CA ASP A 2 22.92 30.47 -37.73
C ASP A 2 23.18 29.07 -37.18
N TYR A 3 24.30 28.92 -36.47
CA TYR A 3 24.55 27.77 -35.62
C TYR A 3 23.76 27.98 -34.33
N ASP A 4 22.45 27.73 -34.39
CA ASP A 4 21.66 27.53 -33.19
C ASP A 4 22.21 26.29 -32.47
N PHE A 5 22.99 26.57 -31.44
CA PHE A 5 23.55 25.63 -30.48
C PHE A 5 22.45 24.69 -29.98
N TYR A 6 22.45 23.44 -30.43
CA TYR A 6 21.89 22.35 -29.66
C TYR A 6 22.70 22.24 -28.37
N ASN A 7 22.24 22.90 -27.31
CA ASN A 7 22.87 22.83 -25.99
C ASN A 7 22.18 21.72 -25.18
N PRO A 8 22.75 20.50 -25.13
CA PRO A 8 22.14 19.37 -24.43
C PRO A 8 22.03 19.60 -22.91
N TYR A 9 22.70 20.62 -22.36
CA TYR A 9 22.61 20.98 -20.95
C TYR A 9 21.33 21.76 -20.59
N LEU A 10 20.61 22.31 -21.58
CA LEU A 10 19.31 22.95 -21.34
C LEU A 10 18.17 21.94 -21.18
N LEU A 11 18.34 20.69 -21.67
CA LEU A 11 17.36 19.61 -21.57
C LEU A 11 17.31 18.92 -20.19
N ASN A 12 18.29 19.19 -19.31
CA ASN A 12 18.43 18.55 -17.99
C ASN A 12 18.43 19.56 -16.84
N LYS A 13 17.70 20.67 -16.96
CA LYS A 13 17.48 21.55 -15.81
C LYS A 13 16.52 20.87 -14.82
N PRO A 14 16.83 20.90 -13.51
CA PRO A 14 15.88 20.48 -12.50
C PRO A 14 14.63 21.35 -12.62
N ASP A 15 13.47 20.71 -12.49
CA ASP A 15 12.21 21.42 -12.36
C ASP A 15 12.22 22.15 -11.02
N THR A 16 12.19 23.48 -11.04
CA THR A 16 12.30 24.33 -9.85
C THR A 16 11.15 25.31 -9.83
N ILE A 17 10.46 25.36 -8.70
CA ILE A 17 9.52 26.44 -8.36
C ILE A 17 10.14 27.28 -7.24
N ASP A 18 9.90 28.58 -7.24
CA ASP A 18 10.40 29.44 -6.16
C ASP A 18 9.54 29.29 -4.89
N ALA A 19 10.02 29.86 -3.78
CA ALA A 19 9.36 29.70 -2.49
C ALA A 19 7.97 30.38 -2.43
N GLU A 20 7.76 31.44 -3.21
CA GLU A 20 6.49 32.15 -3.26
C GLU A 20 5.45 31.33 -4.02
N GLU A 21 5.84 30.80 -5.18
CA GLU A 21 5.03 29.90 -6.00
C GLU A 21 4.73 28.59 -5.26
N LEU A 22 5.70 28.03 -4.53
CA LEU A 22 5.51 26.86 -3.67
C LEU A 22 4.45 27.09 -2.60
N MET A 23 4.49 28.25 -1.92
CA MET A 23 3.55 28.60 -0.85
C MET A 23 2.15 28.95 -1.39
N ALA A 24 2.08 29.47 -2.61
CA ALA A 24 0.83 29.75 -3.31
C ALA A 24 0.21 28.50 -3.97
N THR A 25 0.96 27.41 -4.12
CA THR A 25 0.49 26.18 -4.76
C THR A 25 -0.54 25.46 -3.88
N PRO A 26 -1.81 25.33 -4.33
CA PRO A 26 -2.82 24.59 -3.58
C PRO A 26 -2.56 23.08 -3.72
N TYR A 27 -2.09 22.45 -2.65
CA TYR A 27 -2.00 20.98 -2.61
C TYR A 27 -3.38 20.38 -2.29
N ALA A 28 -3.76 19.34 -3.05
CA ALA A 28 -4.95 18.57 -2.73
C ALA A 28 -4.87 18.06 -1.28
N PRO A 29 -5.95 18.12 -0.50
CA PRO A 29 -5.94 17.65 0.88
C PRO A 29 -5.50 16.19 0.93
N LYS A 30 -4.58 15.88 1.84
CA LYS A 30 -4.18 14.50 2.11
C LYS A 30 -5.42 13.80 2.67
N ASN A 31 -5.96 12.87 1.92
CA ASN A 31 -6.98 11.98 2.43
C ASN A 31 -6.33 10.94 3.36
N PHE A 32 -7.04 10.54 4.41
CA PHE A 32 -6.58 9.57 5.40
C PHE A 32 -7.58 8.43 5.53
N ILE A 33 -7.09 7.20 5.66
CA ILE A 33 -7.92 6.02 5.99
C ILE A 33 -8.23 6.03 7.49
N VAL A 34 -7.23 6.38 8.29
CA VAL A 34 -7.36 6.69 9.73
C VAL A 34 -6.91 8.13 9.90
N ALA A 35 -7.83 9.00 10.34
CA ALA A 35 -7.59 10.43 10.47
C ALA A 35 -6.25 10.70 11.18
N ASP A 36 -5.39 11.52 10.55
CA ASP A 36 -4.09 11.95 11.07
C ASP A 36 -3.04 10.84 11.32
N MET A 37 -3.36 9.57 11.05
CA MET A 37 -2.47 8.43 11.33
C MET A 37 -2.06 7.67 10.07
N LEU A 38 -3.02 7.38 9.17
CA LEU A 38 -2.76 6.61 7.96
C LEU A 38 -3.16 7.41 6.73
N PRO A 39 -2.24 8.24 6.20
CA PRO A 39 -2.49 8.93 4.95
C PRO A 39 -2.63 7.91 3.82
N GLU A 40 -3.39 8.26 2.80
CA GLU A 40 -3.46 7.48 1.57
C GLU A 40 -2.07 7.35 0.93
N GLY A 41 -1.66 6.12 0.62
CA GLY A 41 -0.32 5.82 0.14
C GLY A 41 0.12 4.41 0.56
N LEU A 42 1.45 4.19 0.65
CA LEU A 42 2.03 2.95 1.18
C LEU A 42 2.58 3.19 2.60
N PRO A 43 1.75 3.17 3.65
CA PRO A 43 2.26 3.10 5.01
C PRO A 43 2.90 1.73 5.23
N LEU A 44 4.19 1.70 5.51
CA LEU A 44 4.90 0.46 5.84
C LEU A 44 4.96 0.30 7.36
N LEU A 45 4.28 -0.73 7.88
CA LEU A 45 4.40 -1.10 9.28
C LEU A 45 5.57 -2.09 9.47
N CYS A 46 6.69 -1.59 10.00
CA CYS A 46 7.86 -2.39 10.33
C CYS A 46 8.00 -2.61 11.84
N GLY A 47 8.53 -3.76 12.23
CA GLY A 47 8.89 -4.05 13.62
C GLY A 47 9.34 -5.48 13.83
N PRO A 48 9.87 -5.85 15.01
CA PRO A 48 10.37 -7.18 15.31
C PRO A 48 9.33 -8.28 15.07
N SER A 49 9.78 -9.49 14.70
CA SER A 49 8.87 -10.63 14.59
C SER A 49 8.17 -10.90 15.93
N LYS A 50 6.92 -11.34 15.89
CA LYS A 50 6.11 -11.74 17.06
C LYS A 50 5.75 -10.64 18.08
N ILE A 51 6.03 -9.37 17.81
CA ILE A 51 5.64 -8.24 18.69
C ILE A 51 4.16 -7.82 18.61
N GLY A 52 3.33 -8.59 17.88
CA GLY A 52 1.89 -8.31 17.76
C GLY A 52 1.49 -7.46 16.55
N LYS A 53 2.38 -7.23 15.57
CA LYS A 53 2.04 -6.49 14.34
C LYS A 53 0.80 -7.04 13.61
N SER A 54 0.75 -8.35 13.39
CA SER A 54 -0.40 -8.98 12.73
C SER A 54 -1.71 -8.78 13.49
N TRP A 55 -1.67 -8.77 14.83
CA TRP A 55 -2.84 -8.49 15.66
C TRP A 55 -3.28 -7.04 15.55
N PHE A 56 -2.33 -6.11 15.63
CA PHE A 56 -2.58 -4.68 15.47
C PHE A 56 -3.16 -4.35 14.09
N VAL A 57 -2.58 -4.92 13.03
CA VAL A 57 -3.03 -4.70 11.65
C VAL A 57 -4.40 -5.35 11.42
N LEU A 58 -4.65 -6.54 11.96
CA LEU A 58 -5.97 -7.18 11.85
C LEU A 58 -7.05 -6.37 12.58
N GLN A 59 -6.74 -5.85 13.77
CA GLN A 59 -7.65 -4.96 14.50
C GLN A 59 -7.93 -3.67 13.71
N LEU A 60 -6.91 -3.07 13.12
CA LEU A 60 -7.08 -1.92 12.22
C LEU A 60 -8.01 -2.26 11.04
N CYS A 61 -7.79 -3.39 10.36
CA CYS A 61 -8.62 -3.82 9.23
C CYS A 61 -10.08 -4.02 9.64
N LEU A 62 -10.33 -4.59 10.83
CA LEU A 62 -11.67 -4.71 11.40
C LEU A 62 -12.30 -3.35 11.69
N CYS A 63 -11.56 -2.42 12.31
CA CYS A 63 -12.07 -1.06 12.55
C CYS A 63 -12.38 -0.33 11.24
N VAL A 64 -11.54 -0.45 10.21
CA VAL A 64 -11.78 0.12 8.87
C VAL A 64 -13.02 -0.48 8.24
N ALA A 65 -13.18 -1.80 8.26
CA ALA A 65 -14.33 -2.46 7.67
C ALA A 65 -15.65 -2.13 8.41
N LEU A 66 -15.60 -2.07 9.74
CA LEU A 66 -16.76 -1.78 10.59
C LEU A 66 -17.04 -0.27 10.76
N GLY A 67 -16.18 0.61 10.26
CA GLY A 67 -16.30 2.07 10.46
C GLY A 67 -16.14 2.50 11.92
N ARG A 68 -15.38 1.75 12.72
CA ARG A 68 -15.16 2.03 14.15
C ARG A 68 -13.92 2.88 14.34
N MET A 69 -13.93 3.68 15.41
CA MET A 69 -12.75 4.42 15.82
C MET A 69 -11.57 3.47 16.07
N PHE A 70 -10.37 3.92 15.74
CA PHE A 70 -9.13 3.20 16.01
C PHE A 70 -8.17 4.13 16.72
N LEU A 71 -7.72 3.74 17.93
CA LEU A 71 -6.84 4.56 18.78
C LEU A 71 -7.34 5.99 19.05
N GLY A 72 -8.67 6.19 19.13
CA GLY A 72 -9.25 7.52 19.33
C GLY A 72 -9.38 8.37 18.07
N HIS A 73 -9.02 7.83 16.90
CA HIS A 73 -9.19 8.50 15.61
C HIS A 73 -10.42 7.98 14.87
N ASN A 74 -11.12 8.89 14.20
CA ASN A 74 -12.20 8.55 13.28
C ASN A 74 -11.67 7.79 12.06
N ILE A 75 -12.51 6.91 11.52
CA ILE A 75 -12.20 6.05 10.39
C ILE A 75 -13.18 6.29 9.27
N ILE A 76 -12.67 6.32 8.05
CA ILE A 76 -13.49 6.25 6.84
C ILE A 76 -13.75 4.78 6.54
N SER A 77 -14.98 4.32 6.74
CA SER A 77 -15.36 2.95 6.39
C SER A 77 -15.12 2.68 4.90
N SER A 78 -14.54 1.53 4.60
CA SER A 78 -14.20 1.12 3.23
C SER A 78 -13.94 -0.38 3.13
N ASP A 79 -13.90 -0.89 1.90
CA ASP A 79 -13.51 -2.27 1.66
C ASP A 79 -12.01 -2.46 1.96
N VAL A 80 -11.69 -3.63 2.51
CA VAL A 80 -10.36 -3.98 2.98
C VAL A 80 -9.96 -5.34 2.42
N LEU A 81 -8.74 -5.43 1.91
CA LEU A 81 -8.09 -6.69 1.55
C LEU A 81 -6.93 -6.99 2.49
N TYR A 82 -6.98 -8.13 3.18
CA TYR A 82 -5.90 -8.62 4.03
C TYR A 82 -5.25 -9.85 3.40
N LEU A 83 -4.01 -9.70 2.95
CA LEU A 83 -3.18 -10.80 2.47
C LEU A 83 -2.41 -11.42 3.64
N ALA A 84 -2.94 -12.49 4.24
CA ALA A 84 -2.41 -13.23 5.39
C ALA A 84 -1.51 -14.39 4.95
N LEU A 85 -0.38 -14.06 4.32
CA LEU A 85 0.48 -14.99 3.57
C LEU A 85 1.32 -15.94 4.43
N GLU A 86 1.34 -15.73 5.74
CA GLU A 86 1.98 -16.62 6.73
C GLU A 86 0.97 -17.49 7.50
N ASP A 87 -0.32 -17.38 7.18
CA ASP A 87 -1.41 -18.05 7.88
C ASP A 87 -2.21 -18.99 6.97
N THR A 88 -3.14 -19.72 7.59
CA THR A 88 -4.18 -20.50 6.90
C THR A 88 -5.55 -19.90 7.20
N PHE A 89 -6.57 -20.22 6.42
CA PHE A 89 -7.93 -19.72 6.70
C PHE A 89 -8.43 -20.11 8.10
N ALA A 90 -8.06 -21.30 8.60
CA ALA A 90 -8.37 -21.70 9.97
C ALA A 90 -7.75 -20.75 11.00
N ARG A 91 -6.46 -20.43 10.85
CA ARG A 91 -5.76 -19.49 11.75
C ARG A 91 -6.31 -18.07 11.64
N VAL A 92 -6.67 -17.62 10.43
CA VAL A 92 -7.31 -16.31 10.23
C VAL A 92 -8.67 -16.28 10.93
N LYS A 93 -9.50 -17.31 10.75
CA LYS A 93 -10.80 -17.45 11.42
C LYS A 93 -10.66 -17.36 12.94
N ASP A 94 -9.73 -18.12 13.52
CA ASP A 94 -9.48 -18.11 14.97
C ASP A 94 -9.05 -16.72 15.48
N ARG A 95 -8.26 -15.99 14.69
CA ARG A 95 -7.84 -14.62 15.07
C ARG A 95 -8.99 -13.62 14.99
N VAL A 96 -9.78 -13.67 13.92
CA VAL A 96 -10.95 -12.79 13.77
C VAL A 96 -11.95 -13.03 14.90
N ALA A 97 -12.25 -14.30 15.20
CA ALA A 97 -13.16 -14.68 16.28
C ALA A 97 -12.70 -14.22 17.67
N ARG A 98 -11.41 -13.97 17.87
CA ARG A 98 -10.86 -13.43 19.13
C ARG A 98 -10.96 -11.91 19.22
N LEU A 99 -11.16 -11.21 18.11
CA LEU A 99 -11.21 -9.75 18.06
C LEU A 99 -12.62 -9.20 17.90
N THR A 100 -13.52 -9.98 17.30
CA THR A 100 -14.87 -9.53 16.98
C THR A 100 -15.82 -10.72 16.85
N GLU A 101 -17.09 -10.51 17.25
CA GLU A 101 -18.20 -11.41 16.94
C GLU A 101 -18.89 -11.03 15.63
N GLU A 102 -18.62 -9.82 15.11
CA GLU A 102 -19.14 -9.34 13.84
C GLU A 102 -18.26 -9.78 12.68
N CYS A 103 -18.91 -10.26 11.61
CA CYS A 103 -18.29 -10.67 10.36
C CYS A 103 -18.51 -9.61 9.27
N PRO A 104 -17.67 -8.56 9.17
CA PRO A 104 -17.80 -7.56 8.13
C PRO A 104 -17.67 -8.17 6.73
N THR A 105 -18.65 -7.93 5.86
CA THR A 105 -18.67 -8.46 4.48
C THR A 105 -17.73 -7.72 3.54
N ASN A 106 -17.28 -6.53 3.95
CA ASN A 106 -16.33 -5.68 3.25
C ASN A 106 -14.86 -5.92 3.67
N LEU A 107 -14.58 -6.90 4.55
CA LEU A 107 -13.23 -7.35 4.86
C LEU A 107 -12.96 -8.70 4.20
N ARG A 108 -12.02 -8.74 3.26
CA ARG A 108 -11.67 -9.95 2.49
C ARG A 108 -10.28 -10.42 2.85
N PHE A 109 -10.13 -11.74 2.96
CA PHE A 109 -8.87 -12.39 3.29
C PHE A 109 -8.37 -13.24 2.12
N ALA A 110 -7.06 -13.21 1.90
CA ALA A 110 -6.39 -14.21 1.07
C ALA A 110 -5.14 -14.71 1.81
N VAL A 111 -4.92 -16.02 1.80
CA VAL A 111 -3.73 -16.65 2.43
C VAL A 111 -2.64 -16.99 1.43
N GLN A 112 -2.89 -16.67 0.16
CA GLN A 112 -1.96 -16.85 -0.95
C GLN A 112 -2.04 -15.60 -1.83
N ALA A 113 -0.90 -15.24 -2.42
CA ALA A 113 -0.80 -14.19 -3.40
C ALA A 113 0.42 -14.46 -4.30
N GLY A 114 0.38 -13.88 -5.49
CA GLY A 114 1.50 -13.88 -6.42
C GLY A 114 2.71 -13.09 -5.90
N SER A 115 3.79 -13.11 -6.67
CA SER A 115 4.98 -12.29 -6.34
C SER A 115 4.83 -10.84 -6.79
N LEU A 116 5.42 -9.93 -6.03
CA LEU A 116 5.55 -8.51 -6.30
C LEU A 116 6.45 -8.25 -7.52
N GLY A 117 5.94 -7.53 -8.50
CA GLY A 117 6.51 -7.35 -9.84
C GLY A 117 6.16 -8.49 -10.79
N GLY A 118 5.03 -9.14 -10.56
CA GLY A 118 4.51 -10.29 -11.30
C GLY A 118 3.00 -10.39 -11.12
N GLU A 119 2.52 -11.55 -10.69
CA GLU A 119 1.09 -11.86 -10.56
C GLU A 119 0.35 -11.04 -9.49
N LEU A 120 1.05 -10.52 -8.47
CA LEU A 120 0.40 -9.77 -7.39
C LEU A 120 -0.29 -8.50 -7.91
N GLU A 121 0.35 -7.77 -8.83
CA GLU A 121 -0.22 -6.56 -9.42
C GLU A 121 -1.54 -6.84 -10.14
N GLU A 122 -1.60 -7.92 -10.93
CA GLU A 122 -2.81 -8.32 -11.64
C GLU A 122 -3.91 -8.76 -10.67
N GLN A 123 -3.56 -9.53 -9.63
CA GLN A 123 -4.51 -9.92 -8.58
C GLN A 123 -5.09 -8.72 -7.85
N LEU A 124 -4.27 -7.73 -7.52
CA LEU A 124 -4.73 -6.48 -6.89
C LEU A 124 -5.59 -5.64 -7.83
N LEU A 125 -5.28 -5.61 -9.13
CA LEU A 125 -6.10 -4.91 -10.12
C LEU A 125 -7.47 -5.58 -10.28
N ASN A 126 -7.49 -6.91 -10.43
CA ASN A 126 -8.73 -7.68 -10.52
C ASN A 126 -9.59 -7.51 -9.26
N HIS A 127 -8.96 -7.55 -8.08
CA HIS A 127 -9.64 -7.26 -6.82
C HIS A 127 -10.23 -5.84 -6.82
N LYS A 128 -9.47 -4.83 -7.26
CA LYS A 128 -9.95 -3.43 -7.29
C LYS A 128 -11.09 -3.23 -8.29
N THR A 129 -11.08 -3.95 -9.42
CA THR A 129 -12.18 -3.96 -10.38
C THR A 129 -13.43 -4.58 -9.79
N GLN A 130 -13.28 -5.68 -9.04
CA GLN A 130 -14.41 -6.35 -8.39
C GLN A 130 -14.93 -5.58 -7.17
N TYR A 131 -14.05 -4.89 -6.45
CA TYR A 131 -14.33 -4.16 -5.21
C TYR A 131 -13.76 -2.73 -5.31
N PRO A 132 -14.46 -1.83 -6.05
CA PRO A 132 -13.98 -0.48 -6.32
C PRO A 132 -13.84 0.37 -5.05
N ASP A 133 -14.53 0.02 -3.98
CA ASP A 133 -14.46 0.72 -2.69
C ASP A 133 -13.28 0.28 -1.81
N THR A 134 -12.42 -0.63 -2.28
CA THR A 134 -11.24 -1.05 -1.52
C THR A 134 -10.26 0.11 -1.36
N LYS A 135 -10.12 0.62 -0.12
CA LYS A 135 -9.18 1.71 0.20
C LYS A 135 -7.98 1.24 1.02
N LEU A 136 -8.07 0.08 1.66
CA LEU A 136 -6.97 -0.51 2.43
C LEU A 136 -6.60 -1.89 1.90
N VAL A 137 -5.32 -2.07 1.56
CA VAL A 137 -4.73 -3.38 1.26
C VAL A 137 -3.58 -3.62 2.23
N VAL A 138 -3.61 -4.76 2.90
CA VAL A 138 -2.58 -5.19 3.85
C VAL A 138 -1.84 -6.40 3.29
N ILE A 139 -0.52 -6.40 3.40
CA ILE A 139 0.35 -7.54 3.07
C ILE A 139 1.08 -7.99 4.33
N ASP A 140 0.66 -9.11 4.90
CA ASP A 140 1.23 -9.72 6.10
C ASP A 140 1.69 -11.16 5.81
N THR A 141 2.94 -11.41 5.43
CA THR A 141 4.10 -10.50 5.43
C THR A 141 4.61 -10.18 4.02
N LEU A 142 5.27 -9.04 3.87
CA LEU A 142 5.95 -8.64 2.62
C LEU A 142 7.02 -9.65 2.18
N GLN A 143 7.52 -10.52 3.08
CA GLN A 143 8.55 -11.51 2.74
C GLN A 143 8.05 -12.57 1.75
N LYS A 144 6.76 -12.92 1.78
CA LYS A 144 6.17 -13.97 0.93
C LYS A 144 5.94 -13.53 -0.51
N VAL A 145 5.67 -12.25 -0.73
CA VAL A 145 5.48 -11.69 -2.08
C VAL A 145 6.79 -11.30 -2.75
N ARG A 146 7.93 -11.37 -2.05
CA ARG A 146 9.23 -11.22 -2.69
C ARG A 146 9.47 -12.49 -3.50
N GLY A 147 9.25 -12.43 -4.82
CA GLY A 147 9.50 -13.56 -5.70
C GLY A 147 10.85 -14.21 -5.41
N ALA A 148 10.94 -15.53 -5.58
CA ALA A 148 12.14 -16.31 -5.34
C ALA A 148 13.33 -15.65 -6.06
N SER A 149 14.23 -15.03 -5.30
CA SER A 149 15.48 -14.52 -5.84
C SER A 149 16.50 -15.64 -5.73
N ASP A 150 17.06 -16.01 -6.88
CA ASP A 150 18.14 -16.99 -7.05
C ASP A 150 19.13 -16.99 -5.86
N PRO A 151 19.33 -18.12 -5.16
CA PRO A 151 20.23 -18.23 -4.01
C PRO A 151 21.68 -17.78 -4.30
N LYS A 152 22.07 -17.68 -5.58
CA LYS A 152 23.42 -17.29 -6.01
C LYS A 152 23.68 -15.78 -6.05
N ALA A 153 22.66 -14.93 -5.91
CA ALA A 153 22.87 -13.49 -5.88
C ALA A 153 23.09 -13.01 -4.43
N GLY A 154 24.35 -12.99 -3.99
CA GLY A 154 24.85 -12.42 -2.73
C GLY A 154 24.63 -10.90 -2.59
N SER A 155 23.44 -10.42 -2.94
CA SER A 155 23.04 -9.02 -2.79
C SER A 155 22.56 -8.79 -1.36
N PRO A 156 23.07 -7.74 -0.67
CA PRO A 156 22.73 -7.46 0.71
C PRO A 156 21.22 -7.27 0.84
N THR A 157 20.64 -7.91 1.86
CA THR A 157 19.20 -7.97 2.19
C THR A 157 18.51 -6.60 2.13
N TYR A 158 19.26 -5.54 2.45
CA TYR A 158 18.84 -4.14 2.41
C TYR A 158 18.45 -3.62 1.01
N GLY A 159 19.19 -4.01 -0.03
CA GLY A 159 18.89 -3.62 -1.41
C GLY A 159 17.63 -4.29 -1.97
N LYS A 160 17.20 -5.41 -1.36
CA LYS A 160 15.96 -6.12 -1.70
C LYS A 160 14.76 -5.47 -1.03
N ASP A 161 14.92 -4.98 0.21
CA ASP A 161 13.89 -4.20 0.92
C ASP A 161 13.51 -2.94 0.15
N TYR A 162 14.52 -2.21 -0.35
CA TYR A 162 14.31 -0.98 -1.10
C TYR A 162 13.54 -1.21 -2.42
N ARG A 163 13.89 -2.25 -3.19
CA ARG A 163 13.16 -2.59 -4.42
C ARG A 163 11.73 -3.04 -4.16
N ALA A 164 11.50 -3.80 -3.08
CA ALA A 164 10.15 -4.20 -2.69
C ALA A 164 9.31 -2.97 -2.28
N GLN A 165 9.89 -2.05 -1.51
CA GLN A 165 9.25 -0.78 -1.14
C GLN A 165 8.96 0.08 -2.38
N GLU A 166 9.89 0.18 -3.33
CA GLU A 166 9.72 0.95 -4.56
C GLU A 166 8.60 0.38 -5.43
N ARG A 167 8.51 -0.95 -5.55
CA ARG A 167 7.42 -1.64 -6.27
C ARG A 167 6.08 -1.48 -5.56
N ALA A 168 6.04 -1.67 -4.26
CA ALA A 168 4.83 -1.42 -3.46
C ALA A 168 4.40 0.06 -3.53
N ARG A 169 5.36 1.00 -3.62
CA ARG A 169 5.10 2.43 -3.83
C ARG A 169 4.55 2.72 -5.22
N ARG A 170 4.91 1.93 -6.24
CA ARG A 170 4.24 1.98 -7.54
C ARG A 170 2.78 1.57 -7.40
N ILE A 171 2.49 0.45 -6.71
CA ILE A 171 1.11 -0.01 -6.46
C ILE A 171 0.30 1.01 -5.66
N SER A 172 0.86 1.61 -4.60
CA SER A 172 0.14 2.63 -3.83
C SER A 172 -0.13 3.91 -4.62
N ARG A 173 0.68 4.19 -5.65
CA ARG A 173 0.47 5.27 -6.62
C ARG A 173 -0.53 4.90 -7.72
N TRP A 174 -1.04 3.66 -7.78
CA TRP A 174 -2.17 3.31 -8.67
C TRP A 174 -3.48 3.96 -8.20
N ARG A 175 -3.47 4.67 -7.07
CA ARG A 175 -4.47 5.66 -6.74
C ARG A 175 -4.63 6.68 -7.88
N PHE A 176 -5.73 6.49 -8.62
CA PHE A 176 -6.57 7.50 -9.27
C PHE A 176 -6.26 7.97 -10.70
N ARG A 177 -5.44 7.28 -11.49
CA ARG A 177 -5.29 7.58 -12.94
C ARG A 177 -6.40 7.04 -13.85
N ILE A 178 -7.53 6.57 -13.30
CA ILE A 178 -8.72 6.14 -14.06
C ILE A 178 -9.81 7.24 -14.08
N ARG A 179 -9.60 8.38 -13.41
CA ARG A 179 -10.49 9.55 -13.53
C ARG A 179 -10.12 10.52 -14.65
N ASP A 180 -8.96 10.35 -15.28
CA ASP A 180 -8.50 11.20 -16.38
C ASP A 180 -8.23 10.36 -17.64
N ARG A 181 -9.30 9.96 -18.33
CA ARG A 181 -9.27 9.93 -19.80
C ARG A 181 -10.48 10.71 -20.29
N PRO A 182 -10.31 11.61 -21.28
CA PRO A 182 -11.39 12.38 -21.89
C PRO A 182 -12.43 11.47 -22.54
#